data_AF-A0A835M9N2-F1
#
_entry.id   AF-A0A835M9N2-F1
#
_cell.length_a   1.000
_cell.length_b   1.000
_cell.length_c   1.000
_cell.angle_alpha   90.00
_cell.angle_beta   90.00
_cell.angle_gamma   90.00
#
_symmetry.space_group_name_H-M   'P 1'
#
loop_
_entity.id
_entity.type
_entity.pdbx_description
1 polymer ?
#
loop_
_entity_poly.entity_id
_entity_poly.type
_entity_poly.pdbx_seq_one_letter_code
_entity_poly.pdbx_strand_id
1 'polypeptide(L)'
;MWRLPSWRVETMPLERVMGNMILLPNGDVLIINGAGAGTAGWENGINPMLYQPNNPFGLRFEVLNASSIPSLYHSTAILLRDGRILVGGSNPHAKYQYTGDYPTD
;
A
#
# COMPACT_ATOMS: atom_id res chain seq x y z
N MET A 1 21.78 -29.74 9.75
CA MET A 1 20.81 -30.04 8.68
C MET A 1 20.18 -28.71 8.26
N TRP A 2 20.49 -28.21 7.05
CA TRP A 2 19.93 -26.96 6.55
C TRP A 2 18.49 -27.18 6.10
N ARG A 3 17.56 -26.32 6.53
CA ARG A 3 16.19 -26.32 5.99
C ARG A 3 16.20 -25.57 4.66
N LEU A 4 15.67 -26.21 3.62
CA LEU A 4 15.40 -25.52 2.35
C LEU A 4 14.22 -24.56 2.55
N PRO A 5 14.25 -23.37 1.94
CA PRO A 5 13.14 -22.43 2.01
C PRO A 5 11.88 -23.04 1.37
N SER A 6 10.72 -22.78 1.95
CA SER A 6 9.43 -23.15 1.37
C SER A 6 8.57 -21.91 1.21
N TRP A 7 8.05 -21.68 0.01
CA TRP A 7 7.16 -20.58 -0.27
C TRP A 7 5.73 -20.89 0.19
N ARG A 8 4.98 -19.84 0.51
CA ARG A 8 3.53 -19.85 0.71
C ARG A 8 2.97 -18.64 -0.02
N VAL A 9 1.78 -18.80 -0.60
CA VAL A 9 1.09 -17.74 -1.34
C VAL A 9 -0.30 -17.62 -0.77
N GLU A 10 -0.72 -16.37 -0.54
CA GLU A 10 -2.07 -16.00 -0.13
C GLU A 10 -2.55 -14.87 -1.04
N THR A 11 -3.85 -14.85 -1.30
CA THR A 11 -4.48 -13.81 -2.11
C THR A 11 -4.77 -12.61 -1.22
N MET A 12 -4.34 -11.41 -1.63
CA MET A 12 -4.74 -10.17 -0.98
C MET A 12 -6.26 -9.94 -1.16
N PRO A 13 -6.96 -9.39 -0.15
CA PRO A 13 -8.40 -9.13 -0.25
C PRO A 13 -8.72 -8.00 -1.24
N LEU A 14 -7.75 -7.12 -1.52
CA LEU A 14 -7.85 -6.08 -2.54
C LEU A 14 -6.68 -6.23 -3.52
N GLU A 15 -6.99 -6.21 -4.80
CA GLU A 15 -6.01 -6.07 -5.88
C GLU A 15 -5.19 -4.79 -5.70
N ARG A 16 -3.90 -4.81 -6.05
CA ARG A 16 -3.02 -3.65 -5.89
C ARG A 16 -1.93 -3.60 -6.94
N VAL A 17 -1.78 -2.43 -7.54
CA VAL A 17 -0.64 -2.03 -8.36
C VAL A 17 0.05 -0.81 -7.75
N MET A 18 1.38 -0.74 -7.88
CA MET A 18 2.20 0.42 -7.45
C MET A 18 2.10 0.76 -5.94
N GLY A 19 1.79 -0.23 -5.10
CA GLY A 19 1.78 -0.05 -3.65
C GLY A 19 3.17 -0.06 -3.01
N ASN A 20 3.23 0.37 -1.76
CA ASN A 20 4.38 0.22 -0.88
C ASN A 20 4.10 -0.82 0.20
N MET A 21 5.13 -1.58 0.57
CA MET A 21 5.09 -2.56 1.66
C MET A 21 6.12 -2.18 2.72
N ILE A 22 5.68 -1.92 3.93
CA ILE A 22 6.50 -1.41 5.03
C ILE A 22 6.50 -2.41 6.17
N LEU A 23 7.67 -2.90 6.54
CA LEU A 23 7.84 -3.74 7.72
C LEU A 23 7.70 -2.88 8.98
N LEU A 24 6.78 -3.25 9.86
CA LEU A 24 6.53 -2.57 11.13
C LEU A 24 7.40 -3.18 12.25
N PRO A 25 7.66 -2.44 13.35
CA PRO A 25 8.49 -2.94 14.45
C PRO A 25 7.97 -4.21 15.14
N ASN A 26 6.65 -4.48 15.05
CA ASN A 26 6.02 -5.67 15.60
C ASN A 26 6.09 -6.89 14.65
N GLY A 27 6.69 -6.74 13.47
CA GLY A 27 6.81 -7.79 12.47
C GLY A 27 5.64 -7.89 11.49
N ASP A 28 4.60 -7.07 11.67
CA ASP A 28 3.53 -6.94 10.67
C ASP A 28 4.02 -6.15 9.46
N VAL A 29 3.31 -6.26 8.35
CA VAL A 29 3.61 -5.55 7.10
C VAL A 29 2.42 -4.65 6.75
N LEU A 30 2.64 -3.34 6.77
CA LEU A 30 1.66 -2.40 6.24
C LEU A 30 1.80 -2.35 4.71
N ILE A 31 0.69 -2.54 4.01
CA ILE A 31 0.56 -2.42 2.55
C ILE A 31 -0.28 -1.17 2.29
N ILE A 32 0.30 -0.14 1.70
CA ILE A 32 -0.32 1.18 1.51
C ILE A 32 -0.05 1.71 0.10
N ASN A 33 -0.74 2.79 -0.30
CA ASN A 33 -0.63 3.46 -1.61
C ASN A 33 -1.00 2.58 -2.82
N GLY A 34 -1.08 3.16 -4.00
CA GLY A 34 -1.41 2.45 -5.23
C GLY A 34 -2.91 2.30 -5.46
N ALA A 35 -3.25 1.59 -6.53
CA ALA A 35 -4.60 1.45 -7.06
C ALA A 35 -4.98 -0.02 -7.24
N GLY A 36 -6.28 -0.29 -7.43
CA GLY A 36 -6.76 -1.64 -7.74
C GLY A 36 -6.31 -2.13 -9.11
N ALA A 37 -6.29 -1.24 -10.10
CA ALA A 37 -5.97 -1.55 -11.49
C ALA A 37 -5.46 -0.33 -12.26
N GLY A 38 -5.01 -0.57 -13.50
CA GLY A 38 -4.73 0.47 -14.49
C GLY A 38 -3.28 0.96 -14.53
N THR A 39 -2.99 1.80 -15.52
CA THR A 39 -1.70 2.49 -15.65
C THR A 39 -1.75 3.76 -14.82
N ALA A 40 -0.82 3.92 -13.89
CA ALA A 40 -0.73 5.04 -12.94
C ALA A 40 -1.88 5.20 -11.91
N GLY A 41 -2.96 4.42 -12.00
CA GLY A 41 -3.96 4.26 -10.94
C GLY A 41 -5.09 5.29 -10.88
N TRP A 42 -4.92 6.49 -11.48
CA TRP A 42 -5.93 7.56 -11.71
C TRP A 42 -7.19 7.48 -10.83
N GLU A 43 -7.20 8.19 -9.70
CA GLU A 43 -8.28 8.27 -8.70
C GLU A 43 -8.81 6.94 -8.12
N ASN A 44 -8.36 5.78 -8.60
CA ASN A 44 -8.80 4.47 -8.13
C ASN A 44 -7.94 3.99 -6.96
N GLY A 45 -7.67 4.89 -6.02
CA GLY A 45 -6.98 4.58 -4.77
C GLY A 45 -7.75 3.56 -3.95
N ILE A 46 -7.01 2.72 -3.23
CA ILE A 46 -7.58 1.62 -2.44
C ILE A 46 -7.11 1.70 -0.98
N ASN A 47 -7.95 1.19 -0.09
CA ASN A 47 -7.69 1.11 1.34
C ASN A 47 -6.35 0.44 1.66
N PRO A 48 -5.58 0.92 2.65
CA PRO A 48 -4.41 0.19 3.14
C PRO A 48 -4.81 -1.18 3.71
N MET A 49 -3.84 -2.09 3.79
CA MET A 49 -4.03 -3.41 4.40
C MET A 49 -2.89 -3.70 5.37
N LEU A 50 -3.20 -4.32 6.50
CA LEU A 50 -2.20 -4.90 7.40
C LEU A 50 -2.07 -6.39 7.07
N TYR A 51 -0.83 -6.85 6.89
CA TYR A 51 -0.51 -8.27 6.79
C TYR A 51 0.21 -8.73 8.07
N GLN A 52 -0.37 -9.72 8.74
CA GLN A 52 0.07 -10.24 10.03
C GLN A 52 0.60 -11.67 9.86
N PRO A 53 1.91 -11.86 9.59
CA PRO A 53 2.46 -13.15 9.18
C PRO A 53 2.32 -14.27 10.23
N ASN A 54 2.18 -13.89 11.49
CA ASN A 54 2.06 -14.82 12.62
C ASN A 54 0.64 -15.36 12.83
N ASN A 55 -0.37 -14.78 12.18
CA ASN A 55 -1.74 -15.30 12.24
C ASN A 55 -1.88 -16.60 11.44
N PRO A 56 -2.94 -17.40 11.69
CA PRO A 56 -3.27 -18.56 10.86
C PRO A 56 -3.43 -18.20 9.39
N PHE A 57 -3.08 -19.14 8.50
CA PHE A 57 -3.25 -18.99 7.05
C PHE A 57 -4.70 -18.64 6.70
N GLY A 58 -4.91 -17.65 5.83
CA GLY A 58 -6.23 -17.14 5.47
C GLY A 58 -6.80 -16.09 6.43
N LEU A 59 -6.15 -15.83 7.57
CA LEU A 59 -6.55 -14.81 8.57
C LEU A 59 -5.47 -13.74 8.78
N ARG A 60 -4.63 -13.51 7.77
CA ARG A 60 -3.46 -12.64 7.88
C ARG A 60 -3.68 -11.24 7.33
N PHE A 61 -4.74 -10.99 6.58
CA PHE A 61 -5.02 -9.68 6.01
C PHE A 61 -6.15 -8.99 6.77
N GLU A 62 -5.92 -7.71 7.09
CA GLU A 62 -6.91 -6.79 7.61
C GLU A 62 -6.98 -5.57 6.69
N VAL A 63 -8.17 -5.19 6.24
CA VAL A 63 -8.37 -3.95 5.46
C VAL A 63 -8.55 -2.80 6.44
N LEU A 64 -7.74 -1.75 6.28
CA LEU A 64 -7.75 -0.56 7.13
C LEU A 64 -8.60 0.56 6.53
N ASN A 65 -8.83 1.62 7.30
CA ASN A 65 -9.57 2.80 6.82
C ASN A 65 -8.83 3.50 5.67
N ALA A 66 -9.59 3.98 4.69
CA ALA A 66 -9.05 4.73 3.56
C ALA A 66 -8.51 6.10 4.00
N SER A 67 -7.49 6.58 3.28
CA SER A 67 -7.06 7.98 3.32
C SER A 67 -8.04 8.86 2.55
N SER A 68 -8.18 10.12 2.94
CA SER A 68 -8.90 11.13 2.14
C SER A 68 -8.14 11.58 0.90
N ILE A 69 -6.84 11.28 0.83
CA ILE A 69 -5.95 11.58 -0.30
C ILE A 69 -5.46 10.25 -0.87
N PRO A 70 -5.81 9.90 -2.13
CA PRO A 70 -5.26 8.73 -2.78
C PRO A 70 -3.78 8.99 -3.14
N SER A 71 -2.88 8.13 -2.71
CA SER A 71 -1.46 8.19 -3.09
C SER A 71 -1.15 7.10 -4.10
N LEU A 72 -0.93 7.47 -5.35
CA LEU A 72 -0.94 6.56 -6.50
C LEU A 72 0.45 6.42 -7.14
N TYR A 73 0.57 6.49 -8.45
CA TYR A 73 1.85 6.44 -9.15
C TYR A 73 2.79 7.56 -8.71
N HIS A 74 4.09 7.26 -8.58
CA HIS A 74 5.09 8.14 -7.95
C HIS A 74 4.86 8.47 -6.47
N SER A 75 4.04 7.69 -5.75
CA SER A 75 4.00 7.75 -4.29
C SER A 75 5.11 6.94 -3.63
N THR A 76 5.39 7.28 -2.38
CA THR A 76 6.27 6.53 -1.49
C THR A 76 5.73 6.56 -0.06
N ALA A 77 6.20 5.62 0.75
CA ALA A 77 5.93 5.56 2.18
C ALA A 77 7.19 5.11 2.93
N ILE A 78 7.43 5.69 4.11
CA ILE A 78 8.56 5.32 4.96
C ILE A 78 8.17 5.26 6.44
N LEU A 79 8.67 4.25 7.14
CA LEU A 79 8.55 4.13 8.59
C LEU A 79 9.46 5.17 9.28
N LEU A 80 8.86 5.98 10.14
CA LEU A 80 9.56 6.92 11.01
C LEU A 80 9.99 6.22 12.31
N ARG A 81 11.00 6.78 12.99
CA ARG A 81 11.56 6.20 14.22
C ARG A 81 10.56 6.13 15.38
N ASP A 82 9.52 6.95 15.34
CA ASP A 82 8.46 6.98 16.34
C ASP A 82 7.29 6.02 16.02
N GLY A 83 7.43 5.19 14.98
CA GLY A 83 6.44 4.19 14.58
C GLY A 83 5.35 4.71 13.63
N ARG A 84 5.33 6.01 13.33
CA ARG A 84 4.42 6.56 12.31
C ARG A 84 4.91 6.27 10.90
N ILE A 85 4.01 6.37 9.93
CA ILE A 85 4.33 6.23 8.50
C ILE A 85 4.21 7.60 7.85
N LEU A 86 5.28 8.06 7.20
CA LEU A 86 5.25 9.22 6.33
C LEU A 86 4.90 8.78 4.93
N VAL A 87 3.82 9.33 4.37
CA VAL A 87 3.36 9.10 2.99
C VAL A 87 3.56 10.38 2.19
N GLY A 88 4.00 10.27 0.93
CA GLY A 88 4.16 11.42 0.05
C GLY A 88 4.36 11.04 -1.41
N GLY A 89 4.45 12.06 -2.26
CA GLY A 89 4.42 11.88 -3.72
C GLY A 89 2.99 11.66 -4.22
N SER A 90 2.86 10.93 -5.32
CA SER A 90 1.67 10.87 -6.21
C SER A 90 1.76 11.90 -7.33
N ASN A 91 1.63 11.44 -8.58
CA ASN A 91 1.39 12.24 -9.78
C ASN A 91 0.90 11.30 -10.90
N PRO A 92 -0.33 10.77 -10.78
CA PRO A 92 -0.90 9.82 -11.71
C PRO A 92 -1.34 10.49 -13.02
N HIS A 93 -1.53 11.81 -13.00
CA HIS A 93 -2.06 12.59 -14.11
C HIS A 93 -0.99 12.91 -15.16
N ALA A 94 -1.30 12.65 -16.43
CA ALA A 94 -0.37 12.91 -17.54
C ALA A 94 -0.09 14.41 -17.82
N LYS A 95 -0.91 15.30 -17.26
CA LYS A 95 -0.82 16.74 -17.43
C LYS A 95 -0.98 17.42 -16.07
N TYR A 96 -0.41 18.62 -15.94
CA TYR A 96 -0.79 19.50 -14.86
C TYR A 96 -2.27 19.81 -14.95
N GLN A 97 -3.00 19.49 -13.90
CA GLN A 97 -4.37 19.93 -13.72
C GLN A 97 -4.35 20.99 -12.62
N TYR A 98 -5.11 22.06 -12.82
CA TYR A 98 -5.12 23.23 -11.93
C TYR A 98 -6.46 23.34 -11.18
N THR A 99 -7.32 22.34 -11.37
CA THR A 99 -8.70 22.28 -10.88
C THR A 99 -8.98 20.92 -10.28
N GLY A 100 -9.66 20.88 -9.12
CA GLY A 100 -9.98 19.67 -8.36
C GLY A 100 -9.40 19.71 -6.95
N ASP A 101 -9.74 18.71 -6.13
CA ASP A 101 -9.26 18.64 -4.74
C ASP A 101 -7.75 18.35 -4.67
N TYR A 102 -7.22 17.61 -5.65
CA TYR A 102 -5.81 17.25 -5.80
C TYR A 102 -5.38 17.47 -7.26
N PRO A 103 -5.10 18.73 -7.65
CA PRO A 103 -4.99 19.10 -9.06
C PRO A 103 -3.83 18.42 -9.81
N THR A 104 -2.81 17.92 -9.12
CA THR A 104 -1.62 17.30 -9.72
C THR A 104 -1.16 16.03 -9.02
N ASP A 105 -1.86 15.62 -7.96
CA ASP A 105 -1.58 14.39 -7.21
C ASP A 105 -2.49 13.25 -7.65
#